data_AF-A0A2E6XAW4-F1
#
_entry.id   AF-A0A2E6XAW4-F1
#
_cell.length_a   1.000
_cell.length_b   1.000
_cell.length_c   1.000
_cell.angle_alpha   90.00
_cell.angle_beta   90.00
_cell.angle_gamma   90.00
#
_symmetry.space_group_name_H-M   'P 1'
#
loop_
_entity.id
_entity.type
_entity.pdbx_description
1 polymer ?
#
loop_
_entity_poly.entity_id
_entity_poly.type
_entity_poly.pdbx_seq_one_letter_code
_entity_poly.pdbx_strand_id
1 'polypeptide(L)'
;MVIGAHVTPIDHMYLTPADLSLGRDAYEVRAIQDGLIYNLQPRDIFVDTGEANDREWRLDIGHTCTFSSYIDLMTSLHPDLEREWMETLGPNSSKVWQGIEIDSGQLLGWIGAQTLDFGVYDYQVILEGFVNPSTYDREPWKIHTIDPFPHFPEDVSRELLAKMLRTVEPRAGKIDHDINGKLVGNWFQQSTNGYQGLEGSKYWDGHLAIVPDHIDPTQWRFSIGNFNGPAAQFGLKGNGPDPNDITPETGVTLYELVEYQYLVGKEERRPLWGANSQLNWRSGESIFATNTDFVKGIALLQMEDPQLLRVEVFPEKSADQVSGFTNDSKLYIR
;
A
#
# COMPACT_ATOMS: atom_id res chain seq x y z
N MET A 1 -0.35 -0.48 -4.68
CA MET A 1 0.47 0.76 -4.71
C MET A 1 1.62 0.62 -3.73
N VAL A 2 2.76 1.28 -3.95
CA VAL A 2 3.84 1.43 -2.95
C VAL A 2 4.11 2.92 -2.75
N ILE A 3 4.09 3.42 -1.52
CA ILE A 3 4.26 4.85 -1.21
C ILE A 3 4.61 5.09 0.27
N GLY A 4 5.61 5.94 0.52
CA GLY A 4 6.02 6.28 1.88
C GLY A 4 6.41 5.04 2.70
N ALA A 5 5.88 4.94 3.92
CA ALA A 5 6.05 3.80 4.82
C ALA A 5 5.40 2.49 4.30
N HIS A 6 4.47 2.56 3.34
CA HIS A 6 3.95 1.38 2.66
C HIS A 6 4.93 0.93 1.57
N VAL A 7 6.03 0.32 2.01
CA VAL A 7 7.12 -0.12 1.14
C VAL A 7 6.68 -1.28 0.24
N THR A 8 5.90 -2.21 0.78
CA THR A 8 5.30 -3.32 0.04
C THR A 8 3.93 -2.92 -0.53
N PRO A 9 3.40 -3.62 -1.56
CA PRO A 9 2.10 -3.33 -2.14
C PRO A 9 0.97 -3.24 -1.10
N ILE A 10 0.27 -2.12 -1.12
CA ILE A 10 -0.87 -1.80 -0.26
C ILE A 10 -2.06 -2.74 -0.51
N ASP A 11 -2.65 -3.25 0.57
CA ASP A 11 -3.73 -4.24 0.67
C ASP A 11 -5.15 -3.65 0.65
N HIS A 12 -5.26 -2.36 0.35
CA HIS A 12 -6.53 -1.64 0.36
C HIS A 12 -6.61 -0.60 -0.75
N MET A 13 -7.84 -0.13 -0.98
CA MET A 13 -8.14 0.94 -1.92
C MET A 13 -8.21 2.29 -1.19
N TYR A 14 -7.89 3.34 -1.93
CA TYR A 14 -8.11 4.72 -1.52
C TYR A 14 -9.38 5.24 -2.17
N LEU A 15 -10.32 5.69 -1.35
CA LEU A 15 -11.49 6.44 -1.80
C LEU A 15 -11.25 7.93 -1.53
N THR A 16 -11.00 8.69 -2.58
CA THR A 16 -10.78 10.14 -2.47
C THR A 16 -12.11 10.89 -2.56
N PRO A 17 -12.42 11.78 -1.60
CA PRO A 17 -13.53 12.72 -1.71
C PRO A 17 -13.47 13.55 -3.00
N ALA A 18 -14.63 13.87 -3.57
CA ALA A 18 -14.72 14.65 -4.80
C ALA A 18 -14.15 16.08 -4.65
N ASP A 19 -14.28 16.64 -3.45
CA ASP A 19 -13.75 17.94 -3.06
C ASP A 19 -13.12 17.86 -1.67
N LEU A 20 -11.80 17.85 -1.62
CA LEU A 20 -11.01 17.85 -0.38
C LEU A 20 -11.04 19.19 0.35
N SER A 21 -11.40 20.29 -0.34
CA SER A 21 -11.38 21.65 0.23
C SER A 21 -12.53 21.93 1.20
N LEU A 22 -13.54 21.05 1.22
CA LEU A 22 -14.68 21.14 2.14
C LEU A 22 -14.29 20.90 3.61
N GLY A 23 -13.06 20.44 3.87
CA GLY A 23 -12.57 20.15 5.23
C GLY A 23 -12.96 18.75 5.71
N ARG A 24 -12.65 18.48 6.98
CA ARG A 24 -13.02 17.22 7.67
C ARG A 24 -14.54 17.09 7.76
N ASP A 25 -15.00 15.85 7.85
CA ASP A 25 -16.41 15.50 8.09
C ASP A 25 -17.42 15.97 7.01
N ALA A 26 -16.95 16.17 5.78
CA ALA A 26 -17.77 16.67 4.67
C ALA A 26 -18.63 15.61 3.98
N TYR A 27 -18.23 14.34 4.06
CA TYR A 27 -18.87 13.21 3.37
C TYR A 27 -19.26 12.12 4.37
N GLU A 28 -20.48 11.61 4.25
CA GLU A 28 -20.95 10.50 5.07
C GLU A 28 -20.25 9.20 4.70
N VAL A 29 -19.88 8.43 5.73
CA VAL A 29 -19.45 7.04 5.60
C VAL A 29 -20.55 6.16 6.14
N ARG A 30 -21.08 5.27 5.31
CA ARG A 30 -22.20 4.38 5.63
C ARG A 30 -21.76 2.92 5.55
N ALA A 31 -22.34 2.08 6.39
CA ALA A 31 -22.15 0.64 6.35
C ALA A 31 -22.55 0.09 4.97
N ILE A 32 -21.65 -0.66 4.33
CA ILE A 32 -21.90 -1.25 3.01
C ILE A 32 -22.83 -2.46 3.05
N GLN A 33 -22.93 -3.10 4.23
CA GLN A 33 -23.72 -4.29 4.50
C GLN A 33 -23.91 -4.40 6.02
N ASP A 34 -24.91 -5.18 6.44
CA ASP A 34 -25.03 -5.64 7.82
C ASP A 34 -23.71 -6.25 8.31
N GLY A 35 -23.41 -6.10 9.59
CA GLY A 35 -22.20 -6.67 10.16
C GLY A 35 -22.00 -6.35 11.64
N LEU A 36 -20.85 -6.80 12.14
CA LEU A 36 -20.39 -6.53 13.49
C LEU A 36 -19.06 -5.78 13.43
N ILE A 37 -19.01 -4.55 13.93
CA ILE A 37 -17.74 -3.85 14.18
C ILE A 37 -17.05 -4.60 15.33
N TYR A 38 -16.09 -5.46 15.02
CA TYR A 38 -15.41 -6.29 16.02
C TYR A 38 -14.12 -5.64 16.53
N ASN A 39 -13.61 -4.63 15.83
CA ASN A 39 -12.49 -3.80 16.28
C ASN A 39 -12.76 -2.34 15.91
N LEU A 40 -12.58 -1.43 16.88
CA LEU A 40 -12.78 0.00 16.71
C LEU A 40 -11.63 0.73 17.41
N GLN A 41 -10.79 1.41 16.63
CA GLN A 41 -9.54 1.97 17.13
C GLN A 41 -9.35 3.41 16.71
N PRO A 42 -8.94 4.30 17.64
CA PRO A 42 -8.50 5.63 17.26
C PRO A 42 -7.14 5.57 16.54
N ARG A 43 -6.89 6.59 15.72
CA ARG A 43 -5.66 6.85 14.98
C ARG A 43 -5.22 8.27 15.34
N ASP A 44 -4.60 8.40 16.51
CA ASP A 44 -4.21 9.69 17.10
C ASP A 44 -2.75 10.08 16.77
N ILE A 45 -2.02 9.21 16.06
CA ILE A 45 -0.59 9.38 15.77
C ILE A 45 -0.35 8.97 14.31
N PHE A 46 0.36 9.81 13.56
CA PHE A 46 0.85 9.46 12.24
C PHE A 46 1.89 8.35 12.32
N VAL A 47 1.65 7.24 11.61
CA VAL A 47 2.51 6.05 11.69
C VAL A 47 3.93 6.32 11.18
N ASP A 48 4.07 7.14 10.16
CA ASP A 48 5.33 7.44 9.46
C ASP A 48 6.21 8.46 10.19
N THR A 49 5.60 9.45 10.85
CA THR A 49 6.34 10.52 11.57
C THR A 49 6.36 10.33 13.08
N GLY A 50 5.40 9.58 13.64
CA GLY A 50 5.19 9.49 15.09
C GLY A 50 4.60 10.77 15.71
N GLU A 51 4.21 11.75 14.89
CA GLU A 51 3.62 13.00 15.36
C GLU A 51 2.14 12.82 15.69
N ALA A 52 1.64 13.64 16.62
CA ALA A 52 0.22 13.65 16.96
C ALA A 52 -0.62 14.04 15.73
N ASN A 53 -1.74 13.34 15.54
CA ASN A 53 -2.72 13.63 14.51
C ASN A 53 -4.05 14.05 15.15
N ASP A 54 -4.85 14.81 14.39
CA ASP A 54 -6.28 14.94 14.69
C ASP A 54 -6.91 13.54 14.66
N ARG A 55 -7.69 13.22 15.68
CA ARG A 55 -8.23 11.87 15.87
C ARG A 55 -8.95 11.37 14.62
N GLU A 56 -8.51 10.21 14.16
CA GLU A 56 -9.17 9.43 13.12
C GLU A 56 -9.58 8.06 13.66
N TRP A 57 -10.29 7.27 12.86
CA TRP A 57 -10.83 5.99 13.29
C TRP A 57 -10.66 4.90 12.25
N ARG A 58 -10.30 3.71 12.75
CA ARG A 58 -10.41 2.43 12.06
C ARG A 58 -11.55 1.60 12.61
N LEU A 59 -12.34 1.04 11.72
CA LEU A 59 -13.36 0.03 11.97
C LEU A 59 -12.97 -1.24 11.20
N ASP A 60 -12.87 -2.37 11.89
CA ASP A 60 -12.87 -3.68 11.24
C ASP A 60 -14.24 -4.35 11.47
N ILE A 61 -14.85 -4.80 10.37
CA ILE A 61 -16.25 -5.22 10.31
C ILE A 61 -16.33 -6.66 9.80
N GLY A 62 -16.92 -7.55 10.60
CA GLY A 62 -17.21 -8.91 10.21
C GLY A 62 -18.59 -8.99 9.57
N HIS A 63 -18.68 -9.49 8.33
CA HIS A 63 -19.95 -9.73 7.64
C HIS A 63 -20.38 -11.20 7.72
N THR A 64 -19.39 -12.09 7.77
CA THR A 64 -19.57 -13.52 8.06
C THR A 64 -18.42 -14.00 8.94
N CYS A 65 -18.38 -15.30 9.28
CA CYS A 65 -17.25 -15.88 10.02
C CYS A 65 -15.93 -15.85 9.24
N THR A 66 -15.96 -15.67 7.92
CA THR A 66 -14.78 -15.74 7.05
C THR A 66 -14.60 -14.53 6.15
N PHE A 67 -15.53 -13.57 6.19
CA PHE A 67 -15.48 -12.38 5.33
C PHE A 67 -15.57 -11.12 6.17
N SER A 68 -14.58 -10.24 6.04
CA SER A 68 -14.55 -8.94 6.70
C SER A 68 -14.23 -7.82 5.73
N SER A 69 -14.63 -6.63 6.10
CA SER A 69 -14.13 -5.39 5.52
C SER A 69 -13.48 -4.56 6.61
N TYR A 70 -12.68 -3.59 6.20
CA TYR A 70 -12.27 -2.53 7.11
C TYR A 70 -12.38 -1.17 6.44
N ILE A 71 -12.59 -0.18 7.29
CA ILE A 71 -12.60 1.23 6.94
C ILE A 71 -11.59 1.90 7.87
N ASP A 72 -10.62 2.63 7.33
CA ASP A 72 -9.64 3.38 8.14
C ASP A 72 -9.61 4.85 7.69
N LEU A 73 -9.01 5.69 8.52
CA LEU A 73 -8.88 7.13 8.33
C LEU A 73 -10.22 7.90 8.33
N MET A 74 -11.28 7.37 8.97
CA MET A 74 -12.51 8.14 9.18
C MET A 74 -12.23 9.35 10.08
N THR A 75 -12.65 10.56 9.68
CA THR A 75 -12.34 11.80 10.42
C THR A 75 -13.20 11.99 11.66
N SER A 76 -14.35 11.32 11.73
CA SER A 76 -15.20 11.25 12.93
C SER A 76 -16.15 10.06 12.88
N LEU A 77 -16.64 9.66 14.05
CA LEU A 77 -17.68 8.64 14.21
C LEU A 77 -19.05 9.29 14.42
N HIS A 78 -20.10 8.54 14.11
CA HIS A 78 -21.43 8.84 14.61
C HIS A 78 -21.41 8.86 16.15
N PRO A 79 -22.07 9.85 16.81
CA PRO A 79 -21.97 10.02 18.27
C PRO A 79 -22.34 8.79 19.10
N ASP A 80 -23.24 7.94 18.59
CA ASP A 80 -23.61 6.69 19.27
C ASP A 80 -22.47 5.66 19.27
N LEU A 81 -21.71 5.57 18.18
CA LEU A 81 -20.56 4.66 18.10
C LEU A 81 -19.40 5.16 18.97
N GLU A 82 -19.15 6.47 18.97
CA GLU A 82 -18.12 7.06 19.85
C GLU A 82 -18.47 6.90 21.33
N ARG A 83 -19.74 7.07 21.70
CA ARG A 83 -20.22 6.83 23.07
C ARG A 83 -19.99 5.37 23.48
N GLU A 84 -20.38 4.41 22.63
CA GLU A 84 -20.18 3.00 22.92
C GLU A 84 -18.68 2.66 23.06
N TRP A 85 -17.84 3.19 22.16
CA TRP A 85 -16.38 3.05 22.25
C TRP A 85 -15.84 3.60 23.57
N MET A 86 -16.20 4.82 23.96
CA MET A 86 -15.76 5.43 25.22
C MET A 86 -16.15 4.59 26.44
N GLU A 87 -17.34 3.99 26.41
CA GLU A 87 -17.81 3.13 27.50
C GLU A 87 -17.12 1.78 27.56
N THR A 88 -16.61 1.24 26.45
CA THR A 88 -16.15 -0.15 26.34
C THR A 88 -14.66 -0.33 26.07
N LEU A 89 -14.07 0.53 25.25
CA LEU A 89 -12.67 0.49 24.82
C LEU A 89 -11.90 1.75 25.22
N GLY A 90 -12.61 2.78 25.71
CA GLY A 90 -12.00 4.03 26.14
C GLY A 90 -11.00 3.84 27.30
N PRO A 91 -10.10 4.81 27.56
CA PRO A 91 -8.97 4.68 28.49
C PRO A 91 -9.33 4.25 29.92
N ASN A 92 -10.58 4.50 30.34
CA ASN A 92 -11.07 4.20 31.69
C ASN A 92 -12.05 3.02 31.71
N SER A 93 -12.25 2.32 30.60
CA SER A 93 -13.17 1.19 30.55
C SER A 93 -12.54 -0.07 31.14
N SER A 94 -13.38 -0.86 31.80
CA SER A 94 -13.08 -2.24 32.20
C SER A 94 -14.08 -3.23 31.60
N LYS A 95 -14.95 -2.76 30.69
CA LYS A 95 -15.93 -3.61 30.03
C LYS A 95 -15.24 -4.48 28.99
N VAL A 96 -15.83 -5.64 28.71
CA VAL A 96 -15.42 -6.48 27.59
C VAL A 96 -16.10 -5.96 26.33
N TRP A 97 -15.31 -5.67 25.29
CA TRP A 97 -15.83 -5.33 23.97
C TRP A 97 -16.59 -6.52 23.36
N GLN A 98 -17.88 -6.32 23.06
CA GLN A 98 -18.73 -7.33 22.43
C GLN A 98 -18.93 -7.06 20.93
N GLY A 99 -18.38 -5.95 20.41
CA GLY A 99 -18.68 -5.43 19.09
C GLY A 99 -19.96 -4.61 19.02
N ILE A 100 -20.15 -3.91 17.89
CA ILE A 100 -21.35 -3.13 17.59
C ILE A 100 -21.99 -3.69 16.34
N GLU A 101 -23.23 -4.17 16.46
CA GLU A 101 -24.04 -4.56 15.30
C GLU A 101 -24.42 -3.31 14.50
N ILE A 102 -24.29 -3.41 13.19
CA ILE A 102 -24.64 -2.35 12.25
C ILE A 102 -25.50 -2.91 11.12
N ASP A 103 -26.42 -2.07 10.63
CA ASP A 103 -27.28 -2.38 9.50
C ASP A 103 -26.72 -1.77 8.20
N SER A 104 -26.97 -2.43 7.07
CA SER A 104 -26.67 -1.90 5.74
C SER A 104 -27.23 -0.48 5.55
N GLY A 105 -26.37 0.45 5.14
CA GLY A 105 -26.71 1.86 4.93
C GLY A 105 -26.71 2.72 6.20
N GLN A 106 -26.48 2.14 7.38
CA GLN A 106 -26.35 2.89 8.63
C GLN A 106 -25.22 3.91 8.53
N LEU A 107 -25.47 5.13 9.00
CA LEU A 107 -24.44 6.16 9.11
C LEU A 107 -23.45 5.79 10.22
N LEU A 108 -22.19 5.59 9.84
CA LEU A 108 -21.10 5.23 10.76
C LEU A 108 -20.30 6.45 11.21
N GLY A 109 -20.27 7.49 10.39
CA GLY A 109 -19.50 8.70 10.67
C GLY A 109 -19.21 9.46 9.38
N TRP A 110 -18.08 10.15 9.35
CA TRP A 110 -17.73 11.03 8.25
C TRP A 110 -16.25 10.96 7.87
N ILE A 111 -15.97 11.42 6.65
CA ILE A 111 -14.64 11.62 6.06
C ILE A 111 -14.60 13.02 5.41
N GLY A 112 -13.41 13.60 5.29
CA GLY A 112 -13.19 14.82 4.51
C GLY A 112 -11.75 15.29 4.63
N ALA A 113 -11.29 16.16 3.73
CA ALA A 113 -9.90 16.64 3.63
C ALA A 113 -8.80 15.58 3.39
N GLN A 114 -9.14 14.29 3.43
CA GLN A 114 -8.24 13.15 3.22
C GLN A 114 -8.94 11.99 2.51
N THR A 115 -8.18 10.95 2.16
CA THR A 115 -8.71 9.70 1.61
C THR A 115 -9.29 8.80 2.70
N LEU A 116 -10.29 8.00 2.33
CA LEU A 116 -10.75 6.87 3.14
C LEU A 116 -10.07 5.59 2.65
N ASP A 117 -9.58 4.77 3.57
CA ASP A 117 -9.01 3.46 3.25
C ASP A 117 -10.11 2.41 3.35
N PHE A 118 -10.22 1.57 2.33
CA PHE A 118 -11.20 0.49 2.30
C PHE A 118 -10.60 -0.78 1.72
N GLY A 119 -10.73 -1.88 2.47
CA GLY A 119 -10.28 -3.21 2.03
C GLY A 119 -11.23 -4.31 2.49
N VAL A 120 -11.12 -5.48 1.86
CA VAL A 120 -11.89 -6.68 2.18
C VAL A 120 -10.96 -7.89 2.29
N TYR A 121 -11.33 -8.80 3.18
CA TYR A 121 -10.59 -10.03 3.43
C TYR A 121 -11.55 -11.22 3.39
N ASP A 122 -11.15 -12.26 2.65
CA ASP A 122 -11.80 -13.57 2.69
C ASP A 122 -10.81 -14.60 3.26
N TYR A 123 -11.04 -14.97 4.51
CA TYR A 123 -10.21 -15.92 5.25
C TYR A 123 -10.29 -17.36 4.69
N GLN A 124 -11.12 -17.62 3.68
CA GLN A 124 -11.12 -18.87 2.92
C GLN A 124 -10.10 -18.87 1.77
N VAL A 125 -9.58 -17.70 1.38
CA VAL A 125 -8.62 -17.52 0.29
C VAL A 125 -7.23 -17.30 0.86
N ILE A 126 -6.21 -17.94 0.29
CA ILE A 126 -4.81 -17.59 0.56
C ILE A 126 -4.19 -17.16 -0.76
N LEU A 127 -3.64 -15.96 -0.81
CA LEU A 127 -2.94 -15.43 -1.97
C LEU A 127 -1.70 -16.28 -2.27
N GLU A 128 -1.67 -16.87 -3.47
CA GLU A 128 -0.63 -17.83 -3.88
C GLU A 128 0.66 -17.15 -4.35
N GLY A 129 0.63 -15.84 -4.62
CA GLY A 129 1.79 -15.10 -5.10
C GLY A 129 2.75 -14.61 -4.02
N PHE A 130 2.52 -14.96 -2.74
CA PHE A 130 3.51 -14.77 -1.69
C PHE A 130 4.35 -16.04 -1.56
N VAL A 131 5.66 -15.93 -1.75
CA VAL A 131 6.56 -17.10 -1.66
C VAL A 131 6.60 -17.66 -0.24
N ASN A 132 6.46 -16.80 0.77
CA ASN A 132 6.42 -17.17 2.17
C ASN A 132 5.35 -16.35 2.92
N PRO A 133 4.11 -16.84 2.99
CA PRO A 133 3.01 -16.14 3.65
C PRO A 133 3.25 -15.85 5.14
N SER A 134 4.04 -16.68 5.84
CA SER A 134 4.30 -16.53 7.28
C SER A 134 5.09 -15.26 7.63
N THR A 135 5.76 -14.65 6.64
CA THR A 135 6.46 -13.38 6.80
C THR A 135 5.50 -12.23 7.17
N TYR A 136 4.20 -12.41 6.96
CA TYR A 136 3.14 -11.44 7.20
C TYR A 136 2.35 -11.68 8.50
N ASP A 137 2.77 -12.57 9.40
CA ASP A 137 2.05 -12.93 10.64
C ASP A 137 1.68 -11.76 11.56
N ARG A 138 2.35 -10.61 11.43
CA ARG A 138 1.99 -9.37 12.14
C ARG A 138 0.68 -8.75 11.65
N GLU A 139 0.38 -8.90 10.36
CA GLU A 139 -0.84 -8.46 9.70
C GLU A 139 -1.44 -9.65 8.95
N PRO A 140 -1.93 -10.66 9.69
CA PRO A 140 -2.25 -11.98 9.13
C PRO A 140 -3.41 -11.93 8.11
N TRP A 141 -4.21 -10.85 8.11
CA TRP A 141 -5.25 -10.62 7.10
C TRP A 141 -4.71 -10.36 5.70
N LYS A 142 -3.46 -9.89 5.54
CA LYS A 142 -2.91 -9.52 4.22
C LYS A 142 -2.96 -10.63 3.20
N ILE A 143 -2.63 -11.85 3.62
CA ILE A 143 -2.62 -13.02 2.74
C ILE A 143 -4.03 -13.44 2.31
N HIS A 144 -5.07 -12.84 2.89
CA HIS A 144 -6.49 -13.06 2.62
C HIS A 144 -7.14 -11.89 1.86
N THR A 145 -6.35 -10.90 1.43
CA THR A 145 -6.83 -9.74 0.68
C THR A 145 -7.38 -10.17 -0.68
N ILE A 146 -8.57 -9.69 -1.03
CA ILE A 146 -9.23 -10.01 -2.29
C ILE A 146 -9.76 -8.76 -3.00
N ASP A 147 -10.11 -8.90 -4.28
CA ASP A 147 -10.77 -7.86 -5.04
C ASP A 147 -12.18 -7.61 -4.46
N PRO A 148 -12.53 -6.39 -4.02
CA PRO A 148 -13.88 -6.09 -3.52
C PRO A 148 -14.95 -6.02 -4.62
N PHE A 149 -14.59 -5.72 -5.88
CA PHE A 149 -15.56 -5.44 -6.94
C PHE A 149 -16.52 -6.58 -7.26
N PRO A 150 -16.10 -7.86 -7.26
CA PRO A 150 -17.01 -9.01 -7.43
C PRO A 150 -18.06 -9.17 -6.32
N HIS A 151 -17.87 -8.54 -5.16
CA HIS A 151 -18.76 -8.66 -4.01
C HIS A 151 -19.83 -7.56 -3.94
N PHE A 152 -19.71 -6.53 -4.77
CA PHE A 152 -20.75 -5.51 -4.91
C PHE A 152 -21.84 -5.95 -5.91
N PRO A 153 -23.08 -5.43 -5.77
CA PRO A 153 -24.07 -5.49 -6.83
C PRO A 153 -23.48 -4.98 -8.17
N GLU A 154 -23.89 -5.58 -9.28
CA GLU A 154 -23.26 -5.34 -10.60
C GLU A 154 -23.27 -3.85 -11.00
N ASP A 155 -24.37 -3.16 -10.74
CA ASP A 155 -24.51 -1.73 -11.00
C ASP A 155 -23.56 -0.87 -10.15
N VAL A 156 -23.43 -1.19 -8.86
CA VAL A 156 -22.48 -0.52 -7.96
C VAL A 156 -21.04 -0.79 -8.40
N SER A 157 -20.70 -2.06 -8.66
CA SER A 157 -19.37 -2.47 -9.12
C SER A 157 -18.97 -1.72 -10.40
N ARG A 158 -19.89 -1.62 -11.37
CA ARG A 158 -19.69 -0.88 -12.62
C ARG A 158 -19.39 0.59 -12.39
N GLU A 159 -20.14 1.26 -11.52
CA GLU A 159 -19.95 2.69 -11.20
C GLU A 159 -18.63 2.95 -10.45
N LEU A 160 -18.22 2.05 -9.55
CA LEU A 160 -16.94 2.17 -8.86
C LEU A 160 -15.76 1.90 -9.80
N LEU A 161 -15.84 0.86 -10.63
CA LEU A 161 -14.81 0.54 -11.64
C LEU A 161 -14.64 1.64 -12.69
N ALA A 162 -15.68 2.42 -12.97
CA ALA A 162 -15.61 3.59 -13.85
C ALA A 162 -14.81 4.75 -13.25
N LYS A 163 -14.56 4.74 -11.93
CA LYS A 163 -13.76 5.74 -11.20
C LYS A 163 -12.29 5.31 -11.00
N MET A 164 -11.98 4.04 -11.26
CA MET A 164 -10.63 3.50 -11.08
C MET A 164 -9.66 4.05 -12.13
N LEU A 165 -8.51 4.56 -11.65
CA LEU A 165 -7.42 5.05 -12.52
C LEU A 165 -6.75 3.91 -13.31
N ARG A 166 -6.58 2.75 -12.67
CA ARG A 166 -6.04 1.55 -13.32
C ARG A 166 -7.07 0.98 -14.30
N THR A 167 -6.62 0.65 -15.51
CA THR A 167 -7.46 0.04 -16.57
C THR A 167 -7.03 -1.38 -16.94
N VAL A 168 -5.87 -1.84 -16.46
CA VAL A 168 -5.32 -3.18 -16.71
C VAL A 168 -5.81 -4.16 -15.65
N GLU A 169 -6.18 -5.38 -16.06
CA GLU A 169 -6.56 -6.44 -15.11
C GLU A 169 -5.37 -6.95 -14.28
N PRO A 170 -5.59 -7.39 -13.03
CA PRO A 170 -6.82 -7.18 -12.24
C PRO A 170 -7.03 -5.67 -11.96
N ARG A 171 -8.28 -5.17 -12.08
CA ARG A 171 -8.59 -3.74 -11.88
C ARG A 171 -8.27 -3.23 -10.47
N ALA A 172 -8.49 -4.06 -9.46
CA ALA A 172 -8.09 -3.77 -8.07
C ALA A 172 -6.56 -3.88 -7.84
N GLY A 173 -5.82 -4.42 -8.80
CA GLY A 173 -4.42 -4.77 -8.63
C GLY A 173 -4.24 -6.06 -7.82
N LYS A 174 -3.02 -6.29 -7.34
CA LYS A 174 -2.68 -7.37 -6.42
C LYS A 174 -1.50 -6.94 -5.55
N ILE A 175 -1.21 -7.72 -4.51
CA ILE A 175 -0.13 -7.43 -3.55
C ILE A 175 0.96 -8.51 -3.50
N ASP A 176 0.67 -9.66 -4.07
CA ASP A 176 1.44 -10.90 -4.02
C ASP A 176 2.22 -11.08 -5.33
N HIS A 177 3.16 -10.18 -5.57
CA HIS A 177 3.93 -10.12 -6.82
C HIS A 177 5.14 -11.06 -6.86
N ASP A 178 5.37 -11.87 -5.83
CA ASP A 178 6.58 -12.68 -5.74
C ASP A 178 6.58 -13.76 -6.82
N ILE A 179 7.77 -14.01 -7.36
CA ILE A 179 8.04 -15.18 -8.19
C ILE A 179 9.28 -15.86 -7.59
N ASN A 180 9.11 -17.09 -7.13
CA ASN A 180 10.21 -17.84 -6.52
C ASN A 180 11.38 -17.97 -7.51
N GLY A 181 12.61 -17.67 -7.05
CA GLY A 181 13.79 -17.70 -7.90
C GLY A 181 13.99 -16.49 -8.81
N LYS A 182 13.13 -15.46 -8.70
CA LYS A 182 13.26 -14.19 -9.42
C LYS A 182 13.44 -13.02 -8.48
N LEU A 183 13.84 -11.86 -9.02
CA LEU A 183 14.03 -10.64 -8.22
C LEU A 183 12.71 -9.94 -7.89
N VAL A 184 11.71 -10.02 -8.77
CA VAL A 184 10.39 -9.39 -8.57
C VAL A 184 9.73 -9.81 -7.25
N GLY A 185 9.04 -8.87 -6.60
CA GLY A 185 8.25 -9.08 -5.40
C GLY A 185 8.80 -8.39 -4.15
N ASN A 186 8.34 -8.85 -3.00
CA ASN A 186 8.68 -8.33 -1.69
C ASN A 186 9.86 -9.09 -1.08
N TRP A 187 10.65 -8.37 -0.32
CA TRP A 187 11.87 -8.81 0.34
C TRP A 187 11.99 -8.13 1.70
N PHE A 188 12.50 -8.86 2.68
CA PHE A 188 12.66 -8.38 4.05
C PHE A 188 14.08 -8.62 4.52
N GLN A 189 14.70 -7.60 5.09
CA GLN A 189 16.06 -7.68 5.57
C GLN A 189 16.18 -8.85 6.55
N GLN A 190 17.21 -9.68 6.37
CA GLN A 190 17.44 -10.84 7.21
C GLN A 190 17.56 -10.40 8.68
N SER A 191 17.00 -11.20 9.57
CA SER A 191 16.97 -10.94 11.02
C SER A 191 16.18 -9.68 11.43
N THR A 192 15.12 -9.33 10.68
CA THR A 192 14.23 -8.20 11.01
C THR A 192 12.76 -8.58 11.22
N ASN A 193 12.46 -9.86 11.50
CA ASN A 193 11.09 -10.37 11.73
C ASN A 193 10.12 -10.18 10.56
N GLY A 194 10.62 -10.14 9.32
CA GLY A 194 9.76 -10.07 8.15
C GLY A 194 8.98 -8.77 8.07
N TYR A 195 7.68 -8.87 7.78
CA TYR A 195 6.80 -7.70 7.70
C TYR A 195 6.71 -6.97 9.05
N GLN A 196 6.84 -7.66 10.18
CA GLN A 196 6.75 -7.06 11.50
C GLN A 196 7.81 -5.98 11.77
N GLY A 197 8.99 -6.11 11.16
CA GLY A 197 10.11 -5.24 11.46
C GLY A 197 10.67 -5.42 12.88
N LEU A 198 11.67 -4.60 13.21
CA LEU A 198 12.31 -4.56 14.54
C LEU A 198 11.70 -3.52 15.47
N GLU A 199 11.22 -2.41 14.91
CA GLU A 199 10.72 -1.25 15.65
C GLU A 199 9.35 -0.87 15.10
N GLY A 200 8.31 -0.82 15.94
CA GLY A 200 6.94 -0.56 15.48
C GLY A 200 6.75 0.79 14.77
N SER A 201 7.44 1.83 15.23
CA SER A 201 7.44 3.18 14.63
C SER A 201 8.19 3.28 13.30
N LYS A 202 8.90 2.22 12.90
CA LYS A 202 9.70 2.13 11.67
C LYS A 202 9.74 0.71 11.14
N TYR A 203 8.60 0.02 11.19
CA TYR A 203 8.56 -1.43 10.94
C TYR A 203 9.00 -1.76 9.51
N TRP A 204 8.83 -0.79 8.61
CA TRP A 204 9.20 -0.87 7.20
C TRP A 204 10.69 -0.71 6.92
N ASP A 205 11.54 -0.29 7.87
CA ASP A 205 12.96 0.05 7.62
C ASP A 205 13.72 -1.08 6.90
N GLY A 206 13.39 -2.34 7.23
CA GLY A 206 13.97 -3.54 6.61
C GLY A 206 13.20 -4.05 5.39
N HIS A 207 12.22 -3.33 4.87
CA HIS A 207 11.39 -3.78 3.74
C HIS A 207 11.98 -3.33 2.41
N LEU A 208 11.77 -4.14 1.38
CA LEU A 208 12.10 -3.85 0.00
C LEU A 208 11.02 -4.46 -0.91
N ALA A 209 10.60 -3.74 -1.93
CA ALA A 209 9.72 -4.25 -2.98
C ALA A 209 10.20 -3.82 -4.36
N ILE A 210 10.26 -4.78 -5.28
CA ILE A 210 10.56 -4.56 -6.69
C ILE A 210 9.38 -5.09 -7.48
N VAL A 211 8.42 -4.22 -7.78
CA VAL A 211 7.07 -4.62 -8.20
C VAL A 211 6.59 -3.76 -9.38
N PRO A 212 5.62 -4.24 -10.17
CA PRO A 212 4.99 -3.42 -11.18
C PRO A 212 4.30 -2.20 -10.57
N ASP A 213 4.24 -1.11 -11.32
CA ASP A 213 3.48 0.06 -10.95
C ASP A 213 1.97 -0.24 -10.91
N HIS A 214 1.30 0.35 -9.92
CA HIS A 214 -0.09 0.05 -9.62
C HIS A 214 -1.10 0.61 -10.64
N ILE A 215 -0.75 1.66 -11.40
CA ILE A 215 -1.60 2.20 -12.47
C ILE A 215 -1.15 1.63 -13.82
N ASP A 216 0.15 1.69 -14.11
CA ASP A 216 0.75 1.25 -15.36
C ASP A 216 1.72 0.09 -15.13
N PRO A 217 1.23 -1.17 -15.11
CA PRO A 217 2.04 -2.33 -14.74
C PRO A 217 3.16 -2.66 -15.74
N THR A 218 3.32 -1.88 -16.82
CA THR A 218 4.48 -1.99 -17.71
C THR A 218 5.73 -1.33 -17.13
N GLN A 219 5.57 -0.46 -16.12
CA GLN A 219 6.67 0.21 -15.44
C GLN A 219 7.01 -0.48 -14.12
N TRP A 220 8.29 -0.53 -13.79
CA TRP A 220 8.80 -1.08 -12.53
C TRP A 220 8.97 -0.03 -11.45
N ARG A 221 8.72 -0.43 -10.20
CA ARG A 221 8.96 0.37 -9.01
C ARG A 221 9.95 -0.33 -8.10
N PHE A 222 10.91 0.45 -7.63
CA PHE A 222 11.82 0.08 -6.56
C PHE A 222 11.41 0.85 -5.32
N SER A 223 10.98 0.15 -4.28
CA SER A 223 10.50 0.72 -3.03
C SER A 223 11.34 0.16 -1.89
N ILE A 224 11.96 1.01 -1.09
CA ILE A 224 12.84 0.59 0.01
C ILE A 224 12.50 1.36 1.28
N GLY A 225 12.54 0.67 2.42
CA GLY A 225 12.21 1.26 3.71
C GLY A 225 13.22 2.23 4.27
N ASN A 226 14.48 2.11 3.86
CA ASN A 226 15.55 2.98 4.33
C ASN A 226 16.50 3.33 3.17
N PHE A 227 16.33 4.54 2.64
CA PHE A 227 17.19 5.13 1.63
C PHE A 227 18.06 6.23 2.24
N ASN A 228 18.92 5.84 3.19
CA ASN A 228 19.69 6.74 4.08
C ASN A 228 18.79 7.57 5.02
N GLY A 229 17.87 6.88 5.68
CA GLY A 229 16.95 7.43 6.68
C GLY A 229 15.50 7.11 6.35
N PRO A 230 14.85 7.85 5.44
CA PRO A 230 13.43 7.66 5.13
C PRO A 230 13.20 6.52 4.14
N ALA A 231 11.95 6.02 4.10
CA ALA A 231 11.47 5.17 3.01
C ALA A 231 11.38 5.98 1.71
N ALA A 232 11.59 5.33 0.57
CA ALA A 232 11.56 5.98 -0.73
C ALA A 232 11.14 5.03 -1.86
N GLN A 233 10.52 5.60 -2.89
CA GLN A 233 10.05 4.90 -4.08
C GLN A 233 10.62 5.53 -5.34
N PHE A 234 11.06 4.68 -6.27
CA PHE A 234 11.73 5.09 -7.51
C PHE A 234 11.22 4.30 -8.71
N GLY A 235 11.39 4.88 -9.89
CA GLY A 235 11.40 4.13 -11.14
C GLY A 235 12.79 3.55 -11.42
N LEU A 236 12.85 2.59 -12.34
CA LEU A 236 14.12 2.09 -12.89
C LEU A 236 14.46 2.87 -14.16
N LYS A 237 15.65 3.46 -14.27
CA LYS A 237 16.05 4.16 -15.50
C LYS A 237 16.05 3.19 -16.68
N GLY A 238 15.46 3.60 -17.80
CA GLY A 238 15.25 2.69 -18.95
C GLY A 238 14.29 1.53 -18.68
N ASN A 239 13.60 1.53 -17.52
CA ASN A 239 12.67 0.50 -17.08
C ASN A 239 13.27 -0.92 -17.00
N GLY A 240 14.56 -1.03 -16.67
CA GLY A 240 15.17 -2.34 -16.51
C GLY A 240 16.61 -2.32 -15.99
N PRO A 241 17.34 -3.45 -16.04
CA PRO A 241 16.91 -4.79 -16.50
C PRO A 241 15.58 -5.32 -15.90
N ASP A 242 14.85 -6.19 -16.60
CA ASP A 242 13.54 -6.69 -16.13
C ASP A 242 13.71 -7.58 -14.86
N PRO A 243 13.12 -7.20 -13.70
CA PRO A 243 13.15 -8.00 -12.47
C PRO A 243 12.61 -9.43 -12.59
N ASN A 244 11.79 -9.74 -13.60
CA ASN A 244 11.33 -11.11 -13.88
C ASN A 244 12.44 -12.00 -14.48
N ASP A 245 13.46 -11.40 -15.08
CA ASP A 245 14.54 -12.13 -15.75
C ASP A 245 15.77 -12.32 -14.86
N ILE A 246 15.86 -11.56 -13.76
CA ILE A 246 16.97 -11.67 -12.80
C ILE A 246 16.83 -12.93 -11.95
N THR A 247 17.92 -13.67 -11.86
CA THR A 247 18.05 -14.98 -11.20
C THR A 247 19.38 -15.02 -10.44
N PRO A 248 19.64 -16.04 -9.59
CA PRO A 248 20.96 -16.23 -8.99
C PRO A 248 22.11 -16.28 -10.02
N GLU A 249 21.86 -16.82 -11.22
CA GLU A 249 22.86 -16.93 -12.29
C GLU A 249 23.18 -15.59 -12.97
N THR A 250 22.32 -14.57 -12.80
CA THR A 250 22.52 -13.24 -13.40
C THR A 250 23.72 -12.52 -12.78
N GLY A 251 24.05 -12.80 -11.52
CA GLY A 251 25.08 -12.08 -10.77
C GLY A 251 24.62 -10.69 -10.34
N VAL A 252 25.56 -9.74 -10.27
CA VAL A 252 25.27 -8.38 -9.80
C VAL A 252 24.45 -7.61 -10.83
N THR A 253 23.28 -7.16 -10.42
CA THR A 253 22.38 -6.27 -11.15
C THR A 253 22.50 -4.86 -10.58
N LEU A 254 22.68 -3.88 -11.45
CA LEU A 254 22.70 -2.46 -11.09
C LEU A 254 21.43 -1.80 -11.60
N TYR A 255 20.72 -1.10 -10.71
CA TYR A 255 19.65 -0.18 -11.09
C TYR A 255 20.06 1.26 -10.80
N GLU A 256 19.95 2.12 -11.82
CA GLU A 256 19.88 3.56 -11.61
C GLU A 256 18.45 3.93 -11.19
N LEU A 257 18.29 4.42 -9.97
CA LEU A 257 17.01 4.80 -9.38
C LEU A 257 16.66 6.23 -9.78
N VAL A 258 15.47 6.44 -10.33
CA VAL A 258 15.04 7.74 -10.88
C VAL A 258 13.68 8.15 -10.36
N GLU A 259 13.38 9.44 -10.48
CA GLU A 259 12.00 9.91 -10.28
C GLU A 259 11.08 9.35 -11.36
N TYR A 260 9.78 9.29 -11.05
CA TYR A 260 8.75 8.92 -12.00
C TYR A 260 7.54 9.82 -11.83
N GLN A 261 6.74 9.92 -12.88
CA GLN A 261 5.49 10.68 -12.88
C GLN A 261 4.42 9.96 -13.68
N TYR A 262 3.16 10.26 -13.36
CA TYR A 262 2.01 9.81 -14.13
C TYR A 262 1.56 10.89 -15.09
N LEU A 263 1.29 10.49 -16.32
CA LEU A 263 0.83 11.36 -17.38
C LEU A 263 -0.52 10.86 -17.92
N VAL A 264 -1.35 11.81 -18.32
CA VAL A 264 -2.69 11.58 -18.88
C VAL A 264 -2.72 12.00 -20.33
N GLY A 265 -3.29 11.14 -21.17
CA GLY A 265 -3.44 11.37 -22.60
C GLY A 265 -2.12 11.17 -23.35
N LYS A 266 -2.11 10.29 -24.35
CA LYS A 266 -0.89 9.94 -25.08
C LYS A 266 -0.31 11.11 -25.89
N GLU A 267 -1.16 12.01 -26.38
CA GLU A 267 -0.76 13.14 -27.22
C GLU A 267 -0.36 14.35 -26.37
N GLU A 268 -1.24 14.81 -25.48
CA GLU A 268 -1.01 16.02 -24.68
C GLU A 268 -0.04 15.82 -23.51
N ARG A 269 0.08 14.58 -23.00
CA ARG A 269 1.00 14.19 -21.92
C ARG A 269 0.94 15.12 -20.71
N ARG A 270 -0.27 15.38 -20.21
CA ARG A 270 -0.48 16.26 -19.06
C ARG A 270 -0.11 15.54 -17.77
N PRO A 271 0.46 16.21 -16.75
CA PRO A 271 0.62 15.62 -15.43
C PRO A 271 -0.73 15.13 -14.87
N LEU A 272 -0.76 13.93 -14.28
CA LEU A 272 -1.97 13.39 -13.64
C LEU A 272 -2.48 14.31 -12.54
N TRP A 273 -1.57 14.89 -11.78
CA TRP A 273 -1.86 15.83 -10.71
C TRP A 273 -1.40 17.23 -11.12
N GLY A 274 -2.32 18.20 -11.06
CA GLY A 274 -2.03 19.61 -11.30
C GLY A 274 -1.32 20.28 -10.12
N ALA A 275 -0.99 21.57 -10.27
CA ALA A 275 -0.22 22.34 -9.29
C ALA A 275 -0.86 22.42 -7.88
N ASN A 276 -2.18 22.19 -7.77
CA ASN A 276 -2.92 22.20 -6.50
C ASN A 276 -3.45 20.80 -6.13
N SER A 277 -2.74 19.74 -6.53
CA SER A 277 -3.16 18.34 -6.35
C SER A 277 -4.51 17.99 -6.99
N GLN A 278 -4.99 18.83 -7.92
CA GLN A 278 -6.20 18.55 -8.68
C GLN A 278 -5.93 17.41 -9.67
N LEU A 279 -6.84 16.43 -9.71
CA LEU A 279 -6.79 15.35 -10.69
C LEU A 279 -7.10 15.92 -12.09
N ASN A 280 -6.14 15.86 -13.01
CA ASN A 280 -6.29 16.30 -14.40
C ASN A 280 -6.86 15.21 -15.33
N TRP A 281 -7.21 14.05 -14.77
CA TRP A 281 -7.77 12.93 -15.50
C TRP A 281 -9.24 13.15 -15.83
N ARG A 282 -9.61 12.92 -17.09
CA ARG A 282 -11.00 12.87 -17.54
C ARG A 282 -11.37 11.41 -17.80
N SER A 283 -12.61 11.06 -17.46
CA SER A 283 -13.12 9.70 -17.66
C SER A 283 -12.85 9.20 -19.09
N GLY A 284 -12.21 8.03 -19.19
CA GLY A 284 -11.83 7.40 -20.46
C GLY A 284 -10.42 7.76 -20.98
N GLU A 285 -9.70 8.71 -20.37
CA GLU A 285 -8.32 8.99 -20.75
C GLU A 285 -7.35 7.92 -20.22
N SER A 286 -6.38 7.52 -21.05
CA SER A 286 -5.32 6.62 -20.65
C SER A 286 -4.32 7.32 -19.73
N ILE A 287 -3.95 6.66 -18.64
CA ILE A 287 -2.86 7.05 -17.75
C ILE A 287 -1.67 6.13 -18.01
N PHE A 288 -0.48 6.68 -18.06
CA PHE A 288 0.75 5.92 -18.16
C PHE A 288 1.81 6.54 -17.27
N ALA A 289 2.74 5.71 -16.81
CA ALA A 289 3.84 6.19 -15.99
C ALA A 289 5.11 6.35 -16.83
N THR A 290 5.93 7.33 -16.47
CA THR A 290 7.23 7.55 -17.11
C THR A 290 8.29 7.78 -16.05
N ASN A 291 9.43 7.13 -16.26
CA ASN A 291 10.62 7.34 -15.45
C ASN A 291 11.42 8.51 -16.05
N THR A 292 12.03 9.35 -15.21
CA THR A 292 12.86 10.47 -15.65
C THR A 292 14.31 10.03 -15.89
N ASP A 293 15.13 10.91 -16.47
CA ASP A 293 16.58 10.69 -16.57
C ASP A 293 17.34 11.18 -15.31
N PHE A 294 16.63 11.73 -14.32
CA PHE A 294 17.25 12.29 -13.12
C PHE A 294 17.52 11.20 -12.07
N VAL A 295 18.78 10.78 -11.98
CA VAL A 295 19.24 9.73 -11.07
C VAL A 295 19.29 10.25 -9.63
N LYS A 296 18.59 9.54 -8.74
CA LYS A 296 18.54 9.79 -7.29
C LYS A 296 19.52 8.92 -6.50
N GLY A 297 19.98 7.82 -7.10
CA GLY A 297 20.99 6.95 -6.53
C GLY A 297 21.07 5.63 -7.28
N ILE A 298 21.93 4.75 -6.78
CA ILE A 298 22.17 3.42 -7.35
C ILE A 298 21.70 2.35 -6.37
N ALA A 299 21.10 1.28 -6.88
CA ALA A 299 20.93 0.04 -6.13
C ALA A 299 21.76 -1.06 -6.78
N LEU A 300 22.60 -1.73 -6.00
CA LEU A 300 23.21 -3.00 -6.36
C LEU A 300 22.42 -4.13 -5.73
N LEU A 301 22.08 -5.12 -6.55
CA LEU A 301 21.30 -6.28 -6.16
C LEU A 301 21.98 -7.54 -6.68
N GLN A 302 22.08 -8.57 -5.86
CA GLN A 302 22.58 -9.86 -6.28
C GLN A 302 21.78 -10.95 -5.58
N MET A 303 21.04 -11.71 -6.36
CA MET A 303 20.45 -12.94 -5.85
C MET A 303 21.58 -13.92 -5.59
N GLU A 304 21.79 -14.29 -4.33
CA GLU A 304 22.78 -15.30 -3.93
C GLU A 304 22.18 -16.70 -4.00
N ASP A 305 20.87 -16.79 -3.74
CA ASP A 305 20.03 -17.98 -3.87
C ASP A 305 18.60 -17.53 -4.30
N PRO A 306 17.69 -18.47 -4.68
CA PRO A 306 16.33 -18.14 -5.09
C PRO A 306 15.51 -17.25 -4.13
N GLN A 307 15.84 -17.26 -2.84
CA GLN A 307 15.18 -16.50 -1.78
C GLN A 307 16.18 -15.76 -0.87
N LEU A 308 17.41 -15.53 -1.34
CA LEU A 308 18.43 -14.75 -0.64
C LEU A 308 18.98 -13.68 -1.58
N LEU A 309 18.87 -12.42 -1.15
CA LEU A 309 19.22 -11.25 -1.95
C LEU A 309 20.20 -10.38 -1.18
N ARG A 310 21.38 -10.12 -1.75
CA ARG A 310 22.26 -9.06 -1.27
C ARG A 310 21.87 -7.73 -1.91
N VAL A 311 21.72 -6.70 -1.09
CA VAL A 311 21.29 -5.35 -1.51
C VAL A 311 22.19 -4.30 -0.89
N GLU A 312 22.54 -3.29 -1.68
CA GLU A 312 23.13 -2.05 -1.19
C GLU A 312 22.64 -0.88 -2.03
N VAL A 313 22.25 0.20 -1.36
CA VAL A 313 21.81 1.42 -2.01
C VAL A 313 22.83 2.53 -1.77
N PHE A 314 23.05 3.35 -2.80
CA PHE A 314 23.98 4.47 -2.81
C PHE A 314 23.22 5.74 -3.21
N PRO A 315 22.56 6.41 -2.25
CA PRO A 315 21.88 7.67 -2.50
C PRO A 315 22.81 8.73 -3.07
N GLU A 316 22.30 9.53 -3.99
CA GLU A 316 23.00 10.65 -4.65
C GLU A 316 24.27 10.25 -5.42
N LYS A 317 24.46 8.94 -5.68
CA LYS A 317 25.54 8.44 -6.54
C LYS A 317 25.05 8.18 -7.96
N SER A 318 25.97 8.31 -8.91
CA SER A 318 25.84 7.83 -10.28
C SER A 318 26.54 6.49 -10.47
N ALA A 319 26.23 5.78 -11.56
CA ALA A 319 26.73 4.43 -11.80
C ALA A 319 28.27 4.35 -11.88
N ASP A 320 28.93 5.39 -12.38
CA ASP A 320 30.40 5.49 -12.45
C ASP A 320 31.08 5.69 -11.08
N GLN A 321 30.31 6.04 -10.05
CA GLN A 321 30.80 6.23 -8.69
C GLN A 321 30.68 4.98 -7.82
N VAL A 322 30.05 3.91 -8.33
CA VAL A 322 29.80 2.66 -7.61
C VAL A 322 30.56 1.52 -8.29
N SER A 323 31.61 1.03 -7.63
CA SER A 323 32.47 -0.03 -8.17
C SER A 323 32.03 -1.45 -7.78
N GLY A 324 31.09 -1.59 -6.84
CA GLY A 324 30.60 -2.86 -6.33
C GLY A 324 30.03 -2.73 -4.91
N PHE A 325 29.63 -3.87 -4.33
CA PHE A 325 29.21 -3.93 -2.94
C PHE A 325 30.35 -3.55 -1.99
N THR A 326 29.98 -2.92 -0.89
CA THR A 326 30.84 -2.64 0.26
C THR A 326 30.46 -3.53 1.44
N ASN A 327 31.09 -3.28 2.60
CA ASN A 327 30.75 -3.95 3.86
C ASN A 327 29.39 -3.51 4.42
N ASP A 328 28.77 -2.47 3.86
CA ASP A 328 27.47 -1.96 4.31
C ASP A 328 26.29 -2.68 3.66
N SER A 329 26.56 -3.53 2.65
CA SER A 329 25.54 -4.38 2.03
C SER A 329 24.75 -5.21 3.05
N LYS A 330 23.46 -5.39 2.79
CA LYS A 330 22.53 -6.13 3.64
C LYS A 330 22.00 -7.34 2.89
N LEU A 331 21.68 -8.38 3.65
CA LEU A 331 20.97 -9.54 3.13
C LEU A 331 19.48 -9.36 3.37
N TYR A 332 18.70 -9.74 2.38
CA TYR A 332 17.25 -9.80 2.38
C TYR A 332 16.80 -11.22 2.06
N ILE A 333 15.72 -11.65 2.70
CA ILE A 333 15.06 -12.93 2.53
C ILE A 333 13.61 -12.69 2.15
N ARG A 334 12.95 -13.70 1.61
CA ARG A 334 11.49 -13.69 1.47
C ARG A 334 10.94 -15.02 1.97
#